data_AF-A0AAV7TU35-F1
#
_entry.id   AF-A0AAV7TU35-F1
#
_cell.length_a   1.000
_cell.length_b   1.000
_cell.length_c   1.000
_cell.angle_alpha   90.00
_cell.angle_beta   90.00
_cell.angle_gamma   90.00
#
_symmetry.space_group_name_H-M   'P 1'
#
loop_
_entity.id
_entity.type
_entity.pdbx_description
1 polymer ?
#
loop_
_entity_poly.entity_id
_entity_poly.type
_entity_poly.pdbx_seq_one_letter_code
_entity_poly.pdbx_strand_id
1 'polypeptide(L)'
;SLIDNLNSKLDQLSFGTNRAEEDQAAFRDVVYNTANAHLDQNTHKHQDWFDNNDEDIQKLLDEKHEAFRSRQQDTTPVSNKVAYNSIKIKLQAKLREMQDSWHSRKADEIQKYPDINNYKRLYDALKTIYGP
;
A
#
# COMPACT_ATOMS: atom_id res chain seq x y z
N SER A 1 -3.21 23.92 15.72
CA SER A 1 -3.24 22.43 15.73
C SER A 1 -3.76 21.93 14.38
N LEU A 2 -3.52 20.65 14.00
CA LEU A 2 -4.12 20.02 12.81
C LEU A 2 -5.64 20.24 12.78
N ILE A 3 -6.28 20.06 13.93
CA ILE A 3 -7.73 20.22 14.11
C ILE A 3 -8.17 21.65 13.78
N ASP A 4 -7.46 22.66 14.29
CA ASP A 4 -7.80 24.07 14.04
C ASP A 4 -7.64 24.45 12.56
N ASN A 5 -6.61 23.91 11.89
CA ASN A 5 -6.38 24.16 10.46
C ASN A 5 -7.44 23.50 9.59
N LEU A 6 -7.80 22.26 9.92
CA LEU A 6 -8.84 21.51 9.23
C LEU A 6 -10.20 22.22 9.35
N ASN A 7 -10.58 22.62 10.56
CA ASN A 7 -11.83 23.33 10.79
C ASN A 7 -11.86 24.67 10.02
N SER A 8 -10.78 25.44 10.06
CA SER A 8 -10.70 26.70 9.31
C SER A 8 -10.82 26.53 7.80
N LYS A 9 -10.31 25.43 7.22
CA LYS A 9 -10.42 25.14 5.78
C LYS A 9 -11.79 24.58 5.40
N LEU A 10 -12.40 23.80 6.28
CA LEU A 10 -13.77 23.29 6.09
C LEU A 10 -14.81 24.41 6.16
N ASP A 11 -14.62 25.41 7.02
CA ASP A 11 -15.50 26.58 7.12
C ASP A 11 -15.45 27.48 5.87
N GLN A 12 -14.39 27.35 5.05
CA GLN A 12 -14.24 28.07 3.78
C GLN A 12 -14.84 27.31 2.59
N LEU A 13 -15.22 26.04 2.76
CA LEU A 13 -15.87 25.26 1.71
C LEU A 13 -17.38 25.56 1.73
N SER A 14 -17.88 26.03 0.58
CA SER A 14 -19.31 26.22 0.37
C SER A 14 -19.95 24.92 -0.08
N PHE A 15 -20.63 24.23 0.83
CA PHE A 15 -21.40 23.02 0.53
C PHE A 15 -22.79 23.38 0.02
N GLY A 16 -23.24 22.75 -1.06
CA GLY A 16 -24.57 22.95 -1.64
C GLY A 16 -24.64 23.98 -2.77
N THR A 17 -23.50 24.55 -3.18
CA THR A 17 -23.40 25.46 -4.34
C THR A 17 -23.10 24.75 -5.66
N ASN A 18 -22.50 23.55 -5.62
CA ASN A 18 -22.11 22.80 -6.81
C ASN A 18 -22.83 21.44 -6.86
N ARG A 19 -22.52 20.60 -7.86
CA ARG A 19 -23.08 19.23 -7.91
C ARG A 19 -22.54 18.44 -6.71
N ALA A 20 -23.35 17.55 -6.16
CA ALA A 20 -22.99 16.78 -4.96
C ALA A 20 -21.66 16.02 -5.08
N GLU A 21 -21.27 15.61 -6.29
CA GLU A 21 -19.99 14.96 -6.56
C GLU A 21 -18.79 15.93 -6.45
N GLU A 22 -18.97 17.18 -6.87
CA GLU A 22 -17.94 18.23 -6.81
C GLU A 22 -17.71 18.68 -5.37
N ASP A 23 -18.80 18.83 -4.61
CA ASP A 23 -18.73 19.15 -3.18
C ASP A 23 -18.08 18.01 -2.37
N GLN A 24 -18.35 16.75 -2.74
CA GLN A 24 -17.71 15.58 -2.11
C GLN A 24 -16.21 15.50 -2.45
N ALA A 25 -15.83 15.81 -3.68
CA ALA A 25 -14.43 15.83 -4.09
C ALA A 25 -13.66 16.94 -3.34
N ALA A 26 -14.21 18.15 -3.28
CA ALA A 26 -13.61 19.28 -2.58
C ALA A 26 -13.42 19.00 -1.08
N PHE A 27 -14.40 18.36 -0.43
CA PHE A 27 -14.27 17.92 0.96
C PHE A 27 -13.10 16.94 1.15
N ARG A 28 -13.03 15.90 0.30
CA ARG A 28 -11.96 14.89 0.39
C ARG A 28 -10.59 15.51 0.20
N ASP A 29 -10.44 16.40 -0.77
CA ASP A 29 -9.17 17.07 -1.06
C ASP A 29 -8.72 17.96 0.10
N VAL A 30 -9.62 18.71 0.72
CA VAL A 30 -9.28 19.57 1.87
C VAL A 30 -8.86 18.72 3.07
N VAL A 31 -9.58 17.64 3.37
CA VAL A 31 -9.21 16.73 4.47
C VAL A 31 -7.85 16.08 4.21
N TYR A 32 -7.64 15.54 3.00
CA TYR A 32 -6.41 14.85 2.64
C TYR A 32 -5.20 15.79 2.66
N ASN A 33 -5.29 16.96 2.03
CA ASN A 33 -4.18 17.91 1.95
C ASN A 33 -3.81 18.49 3.31
N THR A 34 -4.79 18.75 4.17
CA THR A 34 -4.55 19.29 5.52
C THR A 34 -3.93 18.26 6.45
N ALA A 35 -4.40 17.01 6.36
CA ALA A 35 -3.75 15.90 7.05
C ALA A 35 -2.30 15.73 6.56
N ASN A 36 -2.09 15.72 5.25
CA ASN A 36 -0.76 15.53 4.66
C ASN A 36 0.22 16.68 4.99
N ALA A 37 -0.26 17.91 5.18
CA ALA A 37 0.57 19.06 5.54
C ALA A 37 1.00 19.07 7.02
N HIS A 38 0.28 18.37 7.89
CA HIS A 38 0.50 18.36 9.33
C HIS A 38 1.05 17.05 9.87
N LEU A 39 0.76 15.95 9.18
CA LEU A 39 1.51 14.72 9.37
C LEU A 39 2.91 15.00 8.80
N ASP A 40 3.91 15.10 9.68
CA ASP A 40 5.30 15.04 9.25
C ASP A 40 5.39 13.85 8.30
N GLN A 41 5.84 14.09 7.06
CA GLN A 41 6.12 13.04 6.11
C GLN A 41 7.08 12.10 6.82
N ASN A 42 6.54 11.01 7.36
CA ASN A 42 7.32 10.03 8.06
C ASN A 42 8.08 9.28 6.95
N THR A 43 9.18 9.90 6.49
CA THR A 43 10.11 9.37 5.51
C THR A 43 10.95 8.26 6.12
N HIS A 44 10.44 7.57 7.13
CA HIS A 44 10.84 6.20 7.32
C HIS A 44 10.34 5.40 6.12
N LYS A 45 11.13 5.46 5.04
CA LYS A 45 11.21 4.41 4.04
C LYS A 45 11.76 3.18 4.75
N HIS A 46 10.93 2.56 5.58
CA HIS A 46 11.20 1.23 6.06
C HIS A 46 11.13 0.35 4.82
N GLN A 47 12.29 0.00 4.27
CA GLN A 47 12.40 -0.93 3.15
C GLN A 47 11.89 -2.31 3.56
N ASP A 48 10.58 -2.43 3.70
CA ASP A 48 9.92 -3.72 3.79
C ASP A 48 9.86 -4.35 2.40
N TRP A 49 9.56 -5.64 2.34
CA TRP A 49 9.47 -6.38 1.10
C TRP A 49 8.44 -5.79 0.12
N PHE A 50 7.48 -5.00 0.60
CA PHE A 50 6.47 -4.33 -0.21
C PHE A 50 7.02 -3.18 -1.06
N ASP A 51 7.83 -2.28 -0.49
CA ASP A 51 8.23 -1.02 -1.15
C ASP A 51 9.01 -1.24 -2.45
N ASN A 52 9.79 -2.32 -2.54
CA ASN A 52 10.56 -2.64 -3.74
C ASN A 52 9.72 -3.32 -4.85
N ASN A 53 8.49 -3.72 -4.54
CA ASN A 53 7.62 -4.47 -5.44
C ASN A 53 6.28 -3.75 -5.66
N ASP A 54 6.13 -2.49 -5.24
CA ASP A 54 4.87 -1.76 -5.24
C ASP A 54 4.22 -1.69 -6.64
N GLU A 55 5.00 -1.35 -7.67
CA GLU A 55 4.57 -1.29 -9.07
C GLU A 55 4.09 -2.66 -9.57
N ASP A 56 4.84 -3.72 -9.27
CA ASP A 56 4.50 -5.09 -9.68
C ASP A 56 3.26 -5.61 -8.94
N ILE A 57 3.13 -5.29 -7.65
CA ILE A 57 1.95 -5.60 -6.84
C ILE A 57 0.73 -4.86 -7.37
N GLN A 58 0.87 -3.58 -7.71
CA GLN A 58 -0.21 -2.78 -8.27
C GLN A 58 -0.71 -3.38 -9.59
N LYS A 59 0.21 -3.75 -10.50
CA LYS A 59 -0.14 -4.41 -11.75
C LYS A 59 -0.91 -5.72 -11.53
N LEU A 60 -0.49 -6.55 -10.57
CA LEU A 60 -1.19 -7.79 -10.22
C LEU A 60 -2.59 -7.51 -9.64
N LEU A 61 -2.73 -6.47 -8.82
CA LEU A 61 -4.02 -6.04 -8.28
C LEU A 61 -4.96 -5.53 -9.36
N ASP A 62 -4.45 -4.81 -10.35
CA ASP A 62 -5.20 -4.33 -11.50
C ASP A 62 -5.73 -5.52 -12.32
N GLU A 63 -4.89 -6.52 -12.64
CA GLU A 63 -5.31 -7.76 -13.32
C GLU A 63 -6.45 -8.48 -12.57
N LYS A 64 -6.35 -8.58 -11.24
CA LYS A 64 -7.40 -9.18 -10.41
C LYS A 64 -8.68 -8.35 -10.42
N HIS A 65 -8.55 -7.03 -10.37
CA HIS A 65 -9.69 -6.12 -10.33
C HIS A 65 -10.46 -6.11 -11.65
N GLU A 66 -9.76 -6.12 -12.78
CA GLU A 66 -10.37 -6.31 -14.11
C GLU A 66 -11.13 -7.63 -14.20
N ALA A 67 -10.51 -8.74 -13.80
CA ALA A 67 -11.19 -10.04 -13.81
C ALA A 67 -12.41 -10.10 -12.89
N PHE A 68 -12.39 -9.36 -11.78
CA PHE A 68 -13.55 -9.20 -10.92
C PHE A 68 -14.67 -8.41 -11.62
N ARG A 69 -14.33 -7.31 -12.31
CA ARG A 69 -15.30 -6.52 -13.10
C ARG A 69 -15.90 -7.34 -14.25
N SER A 70 -15.10 -8.07 -15.01
CA SER A 70 -15.60 -8.97 -16.06
C SER A 70 -16.54 -10.03 -15.52
N ARG A 71 -16.22 -10.63 -14.35
CA ARG A 71 -17.11 -11.59 -13.68
C ARG A 71 -18.45 -10.97 -13.27
N GLN A 72 -18.50 -9.68 -12.94
CA GLN A 72 -19.75 -8.99 -12.59
C GLN A 72 -20.62 -8.67 -13.83
N GLN A 73 -20.00 -8.43 -14.99
CA GLN A 73 -20.70 -8.03 -16.22
C GLN A 73 -21.22 -9.23 -17.03
N ASP A 74 -20.51 -10.34 -17.02
CA ASP A 74 -20.84 -11.51 -17.82
C ASP A 74 -21.82 -12.46 -17.13
N THR A 75 -22.75 -13.01 -17.93
CA THR A 75 -23.78 -13.97 -17.51
C THR A 75 -23.30 -15.41 -17.40
N THR A 76 -22.04 -15.72 -17.75
CA THR A 76 -21.50 -17.10 -17.72
C THR A 76 -20.73 -17.37 -16.41
N PRO A 77 -21.35 -17.94 -15.36
CA PRO A 77 -20.82 -17.84 -14.01
C PRO A 77 -19.63 -18.78 -13.75
N VAL A 78 -19.54 -19.88 -14.50
CA VAL A 78 -18.53 -20.93 -14.29
C VAL A 78 -17.17 -20.52 -14.86
N SER A 79 -17.12 -20.10 -16.12
CA SER A 79 -15.86 -19.71 -16.80
C SER A 79 -15.16 -18.55 -16.09
N ASN A 80 -15.93 -17.53 -15.72
CA ASN A 80 -15.39 -16.32 -15.10
C ASN A 80 -14.95 -16.54 -13.65
N LYS A 81 -15.61 -17.46 -12.93
CA LYS A 81 -15.16 -17.88 -11.61
C LYS A 81 -13.82 -18.62 -11.69
N VAL A 82 -13.62 -19.46 -12.71
CA VAL A 82 -12.34 -20.17 -12.94
C VAL A 82 -11.22 -19.17 -13.28
N ALA A 83 -11.47 -18.22 -14.21
CA ALA A 83 -10.50 -17.20 -14.59
C ALA A 83 -10.13 -16.27 -13.42
N TYR A 84 -11.10 -15.81 -12.64
CA TYR A 84 -10.83 -15.01 -11.45
C TYR A 84 -10.00 -15.78 -10.41
N ASN A 85 -10.33 -17.05 -10.18
CA ASN A 85 -9.60 -17.88 -9.23
C ASN A 85 -8.16 -18.17 -9.69
N SER A 86 -7.92 -18.39 -10.97
CA SER A 86 -6.56 -18.60 -11.49
C SER A 86 -5.69 -17.34 -11.33
N ILE A 87 -6.24 -16.16 -11.60
CA ILE A 87 -5.56 -14.87 -11.36
C ILE A 87 -5.28 -14.68 -9.88
N LYS A 88 -6.24 -14.98 -9.01
CA LYS A 88 -6.04 -14.92 -7.55
C LYS A 88 -4.89 -15.84 -7.09
N ILE A 89 -4.83 -17.07 -7.58
CA ILE A 89 -3.76 -18.02 -7.23
C ILE A 89 -2.40 -17.50 -7.72
N LYS A 90 -2.32 -17.03 -8.97
CA LYS A 90 -1.10 -16.43 -9.54
C LYS A 90 -0.61 -15.25 -8.70
N LEU A 91 -1.52 -14.35 -8.31
CA LEU A 91 -1.22 -13.20 -7.46
C LEU A 91 -0.69 -13.63 -6.10
N GLN A 92 -1.33 -14.61 -5.45
CA GLN A 92 -0.88 -15.13 -4.16
C GLN A 92 0.50 -15.79 -4.24
N ALA A 93 0.77 -16.54 -5.32
CA ALA A 93 2.08 -17.15 -5.54
C ALA A 93 3.16 -16.08 -5.75
N LYS A 94 2.89 -15.06 -6.56
CA LYS A 94 3.85 -13.96 -6.81
C LYS A 94 4.16 -13.15 -5.55
N LEU A 95 3.14 -12.83 -4.75
CA LEU A 95 3.35 -12.15 -3.47
C LEU A 95 4.22 -12.96 -2.51
N ARG A 96 4.01 -14.28 -2.44
CA ARG A 96 4.86 -15.16 -1.63
C ARG A 96 6.30 -15.19 -2.15
N GLU A 97 6.51 -15.33 -3.45
CA GLU A 97 7.85 -15.29 -4.05
C GLU A 97 8.59 -13.98 -3.72
N MET A 98 7.91 -12.84 -3.84
CA MET A 98 8.48 -11.51 -3.51
C MET A 98 8.88 -11.43 -2.03
N GLN A 99 7.98 -11.86 -1.14
CA GLN A 99 8.23 -11.88 0.31
C GLN A 99 9.39 -12.83 0.68
N ASP A 100 9.37 -14.06 0.16
CA ASP A 100 10.40 -15.08 0.40
C ASP A 100 11.77 -14.61 -0.09
N SER A 101 11.82 -13.96 -1.26
CA SER A 101 13.06 -13.38 -1.81
C SER A 101 13.65 -12.30 -0.91
N TRP A 102 12.80 -11.51 -0.23
CA TRP A 102 13.24 -10.47 0.68
C TRP A 102 13.72 -11.08 2.00
N HIS A 103 12.98 -12.03 2.57
CA HIS A 103 13.40 -12.75 3.78
C HIS A 103 14.73 -13.48 3.58
N SER A 104 14.92 -14.14 2.44
CA SER A 104 16.19 -14.79 2.11
C SER A 104 17.35 -13.80 2.05
N ARG A 105 17.17 -12.66 1.37
CA ARG A 105 18.20 -11.60 1.33
C ARG A 105 18.51 -11.02 2.70
N LYS A 106 17.48 -10.86 3.54
CA LYS A 106 17.64 -10.37 4.92
C LYS A 106 18.36 -11.38 5.80
N ALA A 107 18.08 -12.67 5.65
CA ALA A 107 18.81 -13.74 6.34
C ALA A 107 20.30 -13.71 5.97
N ASP A 108 20.62 -13.61 4.68
CA ASP A 108 22.00 -13.51 4.19
C ASP A 108 22.71 -12.25 4.72
N GLU A 109 22.01 -11.14 4.85
CA GLU A 109 22.53 -9.90 5.43
C GLU A 109 22.85 -10.07 6.93
N ILE A 110 21.90 -10.62 7.70
CA ILE A 110 22.04 -10.85 9.14
C ILE A 110 23.19 -11.81 9.44
N GLN A 111 23.34 -12.86 8.64
CA GLN A 111 24.37 -13.87 8.81
C GLN A 111 25.80 -13.33 8.62
N LYS A 112 25.97 -12.16 7.96
CA LYS A 112 27.29 -11.52 7.76
C LYS A 112 27.76 -10.67 8.93
N TYR A 113 26.89 -10.31 9.88
CA TYR A 113 27.25 -9.42 11.00
C TYR A 113 28.03 -10.06 12.16
N PRO A 114 27.85 -11.35 12.51
CA PRO A 114 28.66 -12.02 13.53
C PRO A 114 30.16 -11.98 13.21
N ASP A 115 30.52 -12.10 11.93
CA ASP A 115 31.91 -12.13 11.48
C ASP A 115 32.63 -10.77 11.62
N ILE A 116 31.88 -9.68 11.78
CA ILE A 116 32.39 -8.30 11.85
C ILE A 116 32.22 -7.70 13.27
N ASN A 117 31.69 -8.47 14.23
CA ASN A 117 31.39 -8.03 15.61
C ASN A 117 30.51 -6.75 15.65
N ASN A 118 29.65 -6.54 14.65
CA ASN A 118 28.87 -5.31 14.49
C ASN A 118 27.43 -5.48 14.97
N TYR A 119 27.26 -5.50 16.30
CA TYR A 119 25.96 -5.69 16.95
C TYR A 119 24.92 -4.60 16.63
N LYS A 120 25.37 -3.39 16.29
CA LYS A 120 24.47 -2.29 15.91
C LYS A 120 23.73 -2.61 14.61
N ARG A 121 24.45 -3.08 13.58
CA ARG A 121 23.83 -3.45 12.30
C ARG A 121 22.95 -4.69 12.41
N LEU A 122 23.31 -5.64 13.28
CA LEU A 122 22.45 -6.78 13.59
C LEU A 122 21.10 -6.32 14.19
N TYR A 123 21.15 -5.41 15.16
CA TYR A 123 19.95 -4.85 15.78
C TYR A 123 19.08 -4.07 14.78
N ASP A 124 19.68 -3.22 13.96
CA ASP A 124 18.96 -2.45 12.93
C ASP A 124 18.31 -3.37 11.88
N ALA A 125 19.00 -4.44 11.48
CA ALA A 125 18.47 -5.43 10.54
C ALA A 125 17.30 -6.24 11.14
N LEU A 126 17.39 -6.64 12.40
CA LEU A 126 16.29 -7.31 13.12
C LEU A 126 15.07 -6.39 13.24
N LYS A 127 15.28 -5.11 13.57
CA LYS A 127 14.19 -4.12 13.65
C LYS A 127 13.45 -3.95 12.32
N THR A 128 14.15 -4.13 11.20
CA THR A 128 13.55 -4.07 9.87
C THR A 128 12.61 -5.26 9.59
N ILE A 129 12.85 -6.43 10.19
CA ILE A 129 12.02 -7.64 10.00
C ILE A 129 10.73 -7.59 10.83
N TYR A 130 10.81 -7.10 12.07
CA TYR A 130 9.68 -7.09 12.99
C TYR A 130 8.75 -5.87 12.81
N GLY A 131 9.15 -4.89 12.01
CA GLY A 131 8.44 -3.62 11.87
C GLY A 131 8.74 -2.65 13.03
N PRO A 132 8.24 -1.40 12.96
CA PRO A 132 8.39 -0.41 14.02
C PRO A 132 7.75 -0.83 15.35
#